data_AF-A0A965QRZ1-F1
#
_entry.id   AF-A0A965QRZ1-F1
#
_cell.length_a   1.000
_cell.length_b   1.000
_cell.length_c   1.000
_cell.angle_alpha   90.00
_cell.angle_beta   90.00
_cell.angle_gamma   90.00
#
_symmetry.space_group_name_H-M   'P 1'
#
loop_
_entity.id
_entity.type
_entity.pdbx_description
1 polymer ?
#
loop_
_entity_poly.entity_id
_entity_poly.type
_entity_poly.pdbx_seq_one_letter_code
_entity_poly.pdbx_strand_id
1 'polypeptide(L)'
;SYELTQGMADLGLLGALIPEEYGGAALDYVSYIIAVEEIARIDGSQGATIAAHNSLGTGPLIQFGNEEQKKKYLPKLAEGHLWGFGLTEPEAGSDAGNTQTTAVKDGDEWVINGSKIFITNSATDKTIGSTVLAKTGTMENGRSELTCFIVENDAKGFTQNAMHGKMMWRASNTGELHFEDVRVKDSAILGKRGDGFKQMLATLDKGRLSIAAMGLVFVLGMIGRHLVARNQSMEVMLLGQEFQTSILMAALVFSLVETKEHAEHGIHLEMFLSLIFVLLYHSFYLVIIKKFRQYRVEGAILSIIMLMGFGQFVVLLSPLVEMHMVKSYLGDIVTVSKI
;
A
#
# COMPACT_ATOMS: atom_id res chain seq x y z
N SER A 1 7.50 7.81 15.04
CA SER A 1 8.60 8.09 15.99
C SER A 1 9.83 7.38 15.46
N TYR A 2 11.00 8.02 15.40
CA TYR A 2 12.22 7.38 14.88
C TYR A 2 12.70 6.21 15.74
N GLU A 3 12.47 6.27 17.05
CA GLU A 3 12.70 5.16 17.98
C GLU A 3 11.83 3.95 17.64
N LEU A 4 10.52 4.16 17.41
CA LEU A 4 9.63 3.07 16.98
C LEU A 4 10.01 2.53 15.59
N THR A 5 10.39 3.40 14.65
CA THR A 5 10.90 2.97 13.33
C THR A 5 12.16 2.12 13.48
N GLN A 6 13.06 2.46 14.41
CA GLN A 6 14.24 1.66 14.68
C GLN A 6 13.89 0.32 15.33
N GLY A 7 13.06 0.30 16.38
CA GLY A 7 12.62 -0.96 17.00
C GLY A 7 11.89 -1.90 16.04
N MET A 8 11.15 -1.36 15.05
CA MET A 8 10.57 -2.18 13.97
C MET A 8 11.63 -2.70 12.99
N ALA A 9 12.72 -1.97 12.73
CA ALA A 9 13.85 -2.45 11.94
C ALA A 9 14.63 -3.55 12.67
N ASP A 10 14.90 -3.37 13.97
CA ASP A 10 15.64 -4.30 14.82
C ASP A 10 14.88 -5.64 15.00
N LEU A 11 13.55 -5.63 14.84
CA LEU A 11 12.67 -6.81 14.77
C LEU A 11 12.56 -7.43 13.36
N GLY A 12 13.30 -6.90 12.37
CA GLY A 12 13.27 -7.34 10.97
C GLY A 12 12.06 -6.86 10.15
N LEU A 13 11.15 -6.06 10.72
CA LEU A 13 9.88 -5.70 10.07
C LEU A 13 10.03 -4.70 8.91
N LEU A 14 11.12 -3.92 8.88
CA LEU A 14 11.45 -3.05 7.73
C LEU A 14 12.34 -3.76 6.69
N GLY A 15 12.88 -4.93 7.03
CA GLY A 15 13.58 -5.83 6.10
C GLY A 15 12.76 -7.06 5.71
N ALA A 16 11.45 -7.08 5.98
CA ALA A 16 10.65 -8.31 5.99
C ALA A 16 10.72 -9.10 4.67
N LEU A 17 10.56 -8.42 3.54
CA LEU A 17 10.62 -9.02 2.20
C LEU A 17 12.00 -8.89 1.53
N ILE A 18 12.99 -8.27 2.19
CA ILE A 18 14.35 -8.12 1.66
C ILE A 18 15.09 -9.47 1.83
N PRO A 19 15.81 -9.97 0.80
CA PRO A 19 16.60 -11.20 0.93
C PRO A 19 17.73 -11.10 1.96
N GLU A 20 18.11 -12.22 2.59
CA GLU A 20 19.16 -12.29 3.62
C GLU A 20 20.52 -11.77 3.13
N GLU A 21 20.86 -11.99 1.84
CA GLU A 21 22.11 -11.48 1.23
C GLU A 21 22.21 -9.95 1.23
N TYR A 22 21.08 -9.24 1.43
CA TYR A 22 20.99 -7.80 1.57
C TYR A 22 20.64 -7.38 3.01
N GLY A 23 20.80 -8.26 4.01
CA GLY A 23 20.52 -7.96 5.42
C GLY A 23 19.04 -7.95 5.80
N GLY A 24 18.14 -8.43 4.93
CA GLY A 24 16.73 -8.57 5.24
C GLY A 24 16.38 -9.88 5.96
N ALA A 25 15.11 -10.01 6.34
CA ALA A 25 14.58 -11.17 7.06
C ALA A 25 14.03 -12.27 6.14
N ALA A 26 13.96 -12.04 4.83
CA ALA A 26 13.50 -12.98 3.80
C ALA A 26 12.19 -13.73 4.12
N LEU A 27 11.27 -13.08 4.83
CA LEU A 27 9.98 -13.64 5.21
C LEU A 27 9.14 -13.92 3.96
N ASP A 28 8.35 -14.99 4.02
CA ASP A 28 7.29 -15.19 3.03
C ASP A 28 6.19 -14.12 3.17
N TYR A 29 5.38 -14.01 2.12
CA TYR A 29 4.34 -12.98 2.05
C TYR A 29 3.26 -13.16 3.10
N VAL A 30 2.99 -14.38 3.57
CA VAL A 30 1.97 -14.64 4.61
C VAL A 30 2.46 -14.12 5.97
N SER A 31 3.72 -14.40 6.30
CA SER A 31 4.41 -13.95 7.51
C SER A 31 4.51 -12.42 7.55
N TYR A 32 4.85 -11.79 6.43
CA TYR A 32 4.82 -10.33 6.26
C TYR A 32 3.41 -9.74 6.51
N ILE A 33 2.36 -10.37 5.95
CA ILE A 33 0.98 -9.90 6.14
C ILE A 33 0.53 -10.02 7.60
N ILE A 34 0.86 -11.12 8.29
CA ILE A 34 0.58 -11.28 9.73
C ILE A 34 1.26 -10.17 10.55
N ALA A 35 2.52 -9.83 10.23
CA ALA A 35 3.21 -8.72 10.90
C ALA A 35 2.52 -7.36 10.69
N VAL A 36 2.02 -7.10 9.47
CA VAL A 36 1.21 -5.89 9.19
C VAL A 36 -0.10 -5.90 9.99
N GLU A 37 -0.78 -7.05 10.11
CA GLU A 37 -2.03 -7.16 10.89
C GLU A 37 -1.81 -6.86 12.38
N GLU A 38 -0.82 -7.49 13.01
CA GLU A 38 -0.57 -7.35 14.45
C GLU A 38 -0.11 -5.93 14.82
N ILE A 39 0.66 -5.26 13.96
CA ILE A 39 1.01 -3.85 14.16
C ILE A 39 -0.19 -2.93 13.93
N ALA A 40 -0.98 -3.16 12.87
CA ALA A 40 -2.16 -2.35 12.56
C ALA A 40 -3.28 -2.49 13.60
N ARG A 41 -3.30 -3.58 14.38
CA ARG A 41 -4.21 -3.82 15.51
C ARG A 41 -4.00 -2.84 16.65
N ILE A 42 -2.79 -2.27 16.76
CA ILE A 42 -2.39 -1.30 17.78
C ILE A 42 -2.31 0.12 17.21
N ASP A 43 -1.54 0.32 16.13
CA ASP A 43 -1.44 1.62 15.42
C ASP A 43 -1.43 1.42 13.90
N GLY A 44 -2.57 1.70 13.27
CA GLY A 44 -2.70 1.69 11.81
C GLY A 44 -1.75 2.65 11.08
N SER A 45 -1.18 3.67 11.75
CA SER A 45 -0.14 4.53 11.18
C SER A 45 1.19 3.80 11.05
N GLN A 46 1.61 3.03 12.06
CA GLN A 46 2.80 2.18 11.96
C GLN A 46 2.56 1.03 10.97
N GLY A 47 1.35 0.44 10.98
CA GLY A 47 0.93 -0.55 9.99
C GLY A 47 1.09 -0.03 8.55
N ALA A 48 0.61 1.18 8.28
CA ALA A 48 0.79 1.84 6.99
C ALA A 48 2.27 2.11 6.65
N THR A 49 3.09 2.48 7.64
CA THR A 49 4.54 2.69 7.45
C THR A 49 5.25 1.40 7.05
N ILE A 50 5.03 0.28 7.74
CA ILE A 50 5.61 -1.04 7.40
C ILE A 50 5.09 -1.51 6.04
N ALA A 51 3.78 -1.40 5.81
CA ALA A 51 3.13 -1.87 4.59
C ALA A 51 3.66 -1.13 3.35
N ALA A 52 3.70 0.22 3.41
CA ALA A 52 4.23 1.03 2.32
C ALA A 52 5.74 0.82 2.10
N HIS A 53 6.51 0.64 3.17
CA HIS A 53 7.96 0.40 3.07
C HIS A 53 8.27 -0.92 2.36
N ASN A 54 7.74 -2.05 2.83
CA ASN A 54 8.07 -3.37 2.30
C ASN A 54 7.49 -3.63 0.90
N SER A 55 6.33 -3.05 0.58
CA SER A 55 5.71 -3.23 -0.74
C SER A 55 6.12 -2.15 -1.74
N LEU A 56 5.84 -0.88 -1.46
CA LEU A 56 6.04 0.21 -2.42
C LEU A 56 7.46 0.78 -2.39
N GLY A 57 8.10 0.82 -1.21
CA GLY A 57 9.46 1.33 -1.04
C GLY A 57 10.51 0.37 -1.58
N THR A 58 10.63 -0.81 -0.94
CA THR A 58 11.66 -1.81 -1.25
C THR A 58 11.30 -2.70 -2.44
N GLY A 59 10.02 -2.98 -2.68
CA GLY A 59 9.54 -3.89 -3.73
C GLY A 59 10.09 -3.58 -5.14
N PRO A 60 10.07 -2.32 -5.62
CA PRO A 60 10.66 -1.96 -6.91
C PRO A 60 12.17 -2.23 -6.98
N LEU A 61 12.91 -1.94 -5.90
CA LEU A 61 14.35 -2.17 -5.82
C LEU A 61 14.70 -3.66 -5.81
N ILE A 62 13.93 -4.49 -5.09
CA ILE A 62 14.07 -5.95 -5.07
C ILE A 62 13.82 -6.53 -6.46
N GLN A 63 12.71 -6.12 -7.11
CA GLN A 63 12.22 -6.76 -8.34
C GLN A 63 12.89 -6.25 -9.63
N PHE A 64 13.28 -4.97 -9.67
CA PHE A 64 13.78 -4.32 -10.90
C PHE A 64 15.17 -3.70 -10.74
N GLY A 65 15.72 -3.67 -9.52
CA GLY A 65 17.07 -3.19 -9.28
C GLY A 65 18.12 -4.09 -9.92
N ASN A 66 19.18 -3.48 -10.45
CA ASN A 66 20.41 -4.22 -10.74
C ASN A 66 21.20 -4.50 -9.45
N GLU A 67 22.23 -5.34 -9.53
CA GLU A 67 22.99 -5.78 -8.36
C GLU A 67 23.71 -4.65 -7.62
N GLU A 68 24.16 -3.59 -8.32
CA GLU A 68 24.78 -2.42 -7.69
C GLU A 68 23.74 -1.60 -6.91
N GLN A 69 22.56 -1.40 -7.49
CA GLN A 69 21.43 -0.71 -6.86
C GLN A 69 20.96 -1.48 -5.61
N LYS A 70 20.75 -2.80 -5.72
CA LYS A 70 20.35 -3.64 -4.57
C LYS A 70 21.35 -3.55 -3.43
N LYS A 71 22.65 -3.74 -3.71
CA LYS A 71 23.73 -3.67 -2.70
C LYS A 71 23.86 -2.28 -2.08
N LYS A 72 23.58 -1.21 -2.83
CA LYS A 72 23.65 0.17 -2.32
C LYS A 72 22.50 0.54 -1.38
N TYR A 73 21.27 0.07 -1.66
CA TYR A 73 20.07 0.55 -0.98
C TYR A 73 19.43 -0.46 -0.03
N LEU A 74 19.29 -1.74 -0.42
CA LEU A 74 18.50 -2.70 0.37
C LEU A 74 19.01 -2.91 1.81
N PRO A 75 20.33 -3.01 2.10
CA PRO A 75 20.80 -3.12 3.48
C PRO A 75 20.37 -1.96 4.37
N LYS A 76 20.49 -0.72 3.88
CA LYS A 76 20.07 0.49 4.62
C LYS A 76 18.57 0.48 4.91
N LEU A 77 17.77 -0.02 3.97
CA LEU A 77 16.31 -0.11 4.11
C LEU A 77 15.88 -1.24 5.07
N ALA A 78 16.69 -2.29 5.23
CA ALA A 78 16.52 -3.27 6.30
C ALA A 78 16.90 -2.69 7.68
N GLU A 79 18.00 -1.93 7.75
CA GLU A 79 18.52 -1.25 8.96
C GLU A 79 17.62 -0.12 9.50
N GLY A 80 16.52 0.21 8.82
CA GLY A 80 15.53 1.18 9.28
C GLY A 80 15.65 2.59 8.69
N HIS A 81 16.30 2.73 7.53
CA HIS A 81 16.03 3.83 6.61
C HIS A 81 14.75 3.57 5.81
N LEU A 82 14.18 4.63 5.22
CA LEU A 82 12.90 4.61 4.52
C LEU A 82 13.06 4.98 3.04
N TRP A 83 12.09 4.57 2.22
CA TRP A 83 12.06 4.83 0.77
C TRP A 83 10.67 5.26 0.30
N GLY A 84 10.61 6.28 -0.56
CA GLY A 84 9.37 6.79 -1.15
C GLY A 84 9.00 6.14 -2.49
N PHE A 85 7.70 6.09 -2.79
CA PHE A 85 7.15 5.58 -4.05
C PHE A 85 6.49 6.71 -4.85
N GLY A 86 7.32 7.48 -5.57
CA GLY A 86 6.97 8.69 -6.32
C GLY A 86 6.16 8.43 -7.59
N LEU A 87 4.92 7.97 -7.44
CA LEU A 87 3.98 7.75 -8.55
C LEU A 87 3.04 8.95 -8.76
N THR A 88 2.21 9.22 -7.74
CA THR A 88 1.05 10.14 -7.79
C THR A 88 1.43 11.61 -7.91
N GLU A 89 0.64 12.35 -8.69
CA GLU A 89 0.76 13.81 -8.87
C GLU A 89 -0.60 14.48 -8.61
N PRO A 90 -0.66 15.81 -8.38
CA PRO A 90 -1.92 16.54 -8.24
C PRO A 90 -2.89 16.30 -9.42
N GLU A 91 -2.35 16.27 -10.64
CA GLU A 91 -3.12 16.05 -11.88
C GLU A 91 -3.17 14.58 -12.33
N ALA A 92 -2.46 13.66 -11.65
CA ALA A 92 -2.31 12.27 -12.05
C ALA A 92 -2.37 11.30 -10.86
N GLY A 93 -3.60 11.03 -10.41
CA GLY A 93 -3.93 10.00 -9.41
C GLY A 93 -4.24 8.64 -10.04
N SER A 94 -5.53 8.38 -10.29
CA SER A 94 -5.98 7.11 -10.92
C SER A 94 -5.44 6.93 -12.35
N ASP A 95 -5.23 8.03 -13.08
CA ASP A 95 -4.54 8.03 -14.38
C ASP A 95 -3.06 8.37 -14.22
N ALA A 96 -2.34 7.57 -13.43
CA ALA A 96 -0.91 7.75 -13.21
C ALA A 96 -0.04 7.58 -14.48
N GLY A 97 -0.63 7.09 -15.59
CA GLY A 97 0.01 7.08 -16.91
C GLY A 97 0.12 8.47 -17.55
N ASN A 98 -0.69 9.44 -17.10
CA ASN A 98 -0.64 10.83 -17.52
C ASN A 98 0.23 11.72 -16.60
N THR A 99 1.32 11.16 -16.07
CA THR A 99 2.34 11.89 -15.29
C THR A 99 2.94 13.04 -16.11
N GLN A 100 2.99 14.23 -15.49
CA GLN A 100 3.56 15.47 -16.01
C GLN A 100 5.04 15.64 -15.59
N THR A 101 5.51 14.92 -14.56
CA THR A 101 6.94 14.86 -14.23
C THR A 101 7.73 14.34 -15.44
N THR A 102 8.74 15.11 -15.87
CA THR A 102 9.58 14.80 -17.02
C THR A 102 10.99 14.43 -16.59
N ALA A 103 11.67 13.63 -17.42
CA ALA A 103 13.10 13.38 -17.36
C ALA A 103 13.67 13.55 -18.76
N VAL A 104 14.44 14.62 -19.00
CA VAL A 104 15.00 14.94 -20.32
C VAL A 104 16.50 14.60 -20.33
N LYS A 105 16.96 13.89 -21.37
CA LYS A 105 18.37 13.53 -21.50
C LYS A 105 19.21 14.76 -21.84
N ASP A 106 20.28 15.00 -21.08
CA ASP A 106 21.25 16.06 -21.29
C ASP A 106 22.67 15.50 -21.08
N GLY A 107 23.42 15.32 -22.16
CA GLY A 107 24.72 14.64 -22.12
C GLY A 107 24.63 13.19 -21.64
N ASP A 108 25.40 12.84 -20.61
CA ASP A 108 25.33 11.53 -19.92
C ASP A 108 24.25 11.48 -18.82
N GLU A 109 23.62 12.61 -18.50
CA GLU A 109 22.63 12.76 -17.43
C GLU A 109 21.18 12.84 -17.93
N TRP A 110 20.25 12.77 -17.00
CA TRP A 110 18.84 13.10 -17.13
C TRP A 110 18.53 14.25 -16.18
N VAL A 111 17.84 15.27 -16.68
CA VAL A 111 17.32 16.39 -15.90
C VAL A 111 15.85 16.11 -15.60
N ILE A 112 15.53 15.89 -14.32
CA ILE A 112 14.17 15.59 -13.83
C ILE A 112 13.53 16.87 -13.32
N ASN A 113 12.32 17.16 -13.83
CA ASN A 113 11.51 18.32 -13.44
C ASN A 113 10.05 17.91 -13.23
N GLY A 114 9.45 18.34 -12.12
CA GLY A 114 8.05 18.05 -11.80
C GLY A 114 7.75 17.98 -10.30
N SER A 115 6.67 17.29 -9.93
CA SER A 115 6.32 17.06 -8.52
C SER A 115 5.48 15.79 -8.31
N LYS A 116 5.58 15.21 -7.11
CA LYS A 116 4.75 14.10 -6.64
C LYS A 116 4.05 14.48 -5.33
N ILE A 117 2.88 13.90 -5.04
CA ILE A 117 2.07 14.19 -3.85
C ILE A 117 1.55 12.91 -3.20
N PHE A 118 1.26 12.97 -1.90
CA PHE A 118 0.82 11.84 -1.07
C PHE A 118 1.81 10.67 -0.97
N ILE A 119 3.12 10.96 -1.08
CA ILE A 119 4.14 9.91 -1.10
C ILE A 119 4.49 9.49 0.32
N THR A 120 4.00 8.32 0.74
CA THR A 120 4.29 7.75 2.06
C THR A 120 5.79 7.53 2.28
N ASN A 121 6.26 7.71 3.52
CA ASN A 121 7.65 7.47 3.95
C ASN A 121 8.73 8.27 3.18
N SER A 122 8.41 9.47 2.69
CA SER A 122 9.27 10.21 1.75
C SER A 122 9.88 11.53 2.25
N ALA A 123 9.30 12.14 3.29
CA ALA A 123 9.67 13.48 3.77
C ALA A 123 10.05 13.44 5.26
N THR A 124 11.15 12.75 5.58
CA THR A 124 11.64 12.54 6.95
C THR A 124 13.13 12.19 6.95
N ASP A 125 13.85 12.50 8.03
CA ASP A 125 15.30 12.30 8.18
C ASP A 125 15.76 10.84 8.01
N LYS A 126 14.84 9.87 8.14
CA LYS A 126 15.13 8.45 7.84
C LYS A 126 14.98 8.08 6.36
N THR A 127 14.33 8.90 5.53
CA THR A 127 14.18 8.66 4.09
C THR A 127 15.49 8.99 3.37
N ILE A 128 16.01 8.01 2.61
CA ILE A 128 17.26 8.16 1.86
C ILE A 128 17.05 8.30 0.34
N GLY A 129 15.83 8.09 -0.15
CA GLY A 129 15.50 8.30 -1.55
C GLY A 129 14.07 7.89 -1.90
N SER A 130 13.74 8.00 -3.18
CA SER A 130 12.45 7.60 -3.75
C SER A 130 12.62 6.97 -5.13
N THR A 131 11.73 6.03 -5.48
CA THR A 131 11.54 5.55 -6.85
C THR A 131 10.51 6.44 -7.53
N VAL A 132 10.91 7.19 -8.56
CA VAL A 132 10.09 8.24 -9.19
C VAL A 132 9.73 7.83 -10.62
N LEU A 133 8.44 7.88 -10.96
CA LEU A 133 7.99 7.72 -12.36
C LEU A 133 8.08 9.07 -13.08
N ALA A 134 8.80 9.10 -14.21
CA ALA A 134 8.92 10.29 -15.05
C ALA A 134 8.77 9.95 -16.54
N LYS A 135 8.29 10.92 -17.32
CA LYS A 135 8.18 10.85 -18.78
C LYS A 135 9.54 11.11 -19.43
N THR A 136 10.07 10.11 -20.14
CA THR A 136 11.35 10.17 -20.88
C THR A 136 11.20 10.40 -22.38
N GLY A 137 9.95 10.43 -22.88
CA GLY A 137 9.66 10.70 -24.29
C GLY A 137 8.25 10.29 -24.70
N THR A 138 8.11 9.86 -25.95
CA THR A 138 6.87 9.35 -26.55
C THR A 138 7.20 8.08 -27.32
N MET A 139 6.43 7.02 -27.11
CA MET A 139 6.53 5.75 -27.84
C MET A 139 5.99 5.88 -29.27
N GLU A 140 6.33 4.93 -30.15
CA GLU A 140 5.84 4.88 -31.55
C GLU A 140 4.30 4.92 -31.67
N ASN A 141 3.58 4.38 -30.67
CA ASN A 141 2.12 4.37 -30.60
C ASN A 141 1.51 5.68 -30.07
N GLY A 142 2.31 6.75 -29.90
CA GLY A 142 1.88 8.06 -29.43
C GLY A 142 1.68 8.19 -27.91
N ARG A 143 1.82 7.11 -27.13
CA ARG A 143 1.75 7.17 -25.65
C ARG A 143 3.04 7.72 -25.06
N SER A 144 2.96 8.35 -23.89
CA SER A 144 4.15 8.77 -23.13
C SER A 144 5.06 7.56 -22.87
N GLU A 145 6.35 7.70 -23.17
CA GLU A 145 7.38 6.76 -22.71
C GLU A 145 7.69 7.10 -21.24
N LEU A 146 7.50 6.13 -20.33
CA LEU A 146 7.58 6.34 -18.89
C LEU A 146 8.65 5.45 -18.28
N THR A 147 9.52 6.02 -17.45
CA THR A 147 10.68 5.35 -16.87
C THR A 147 10.74 5.61 -15.36
N CYS A 148 11.14 4.60 -14.60
CA CYS A 148 11.40 4.73 -13.17
C CYS A 148 12.85 5.18 -12.94
N PHE A 149 13.04 6.18 -12.09
CA PHE A 149 14.35 6.65 -11.64
C PHE A 149 14.49 6.50 -10.13
N ILE A 150 15.68 6.15 -9.69
CA ILE A 150 16.12 6.26 -8.31
C ILE A 150 16.59 7.70 -8.08
N VAL A 151 15.95 8.43 -7.17
CA VAL A 151 16.37 9.76 -6.74
C VAL A 151 16.71 9.72 -5.26
N GLU A 152 17.97 9.95 -4.91
CA GLU A 152 18.45 10.02 -3.52
C GLU A 152 18.01 11.34 -2.88
N ASN A 153 17.63 11.33 -1.60
CA ASN A 153 17.00 12.50 -0.94
C ASN A 153 17.93 13.73 -0.84
N ASP A 154 19.24 13.55 -0.96
CA ASP A 154 20.27 14.60 -0.97
C ASP A 154 20.63 15.12 -2.38
N ALA A 155 19.94 14.65 -3.43
CA ALA A 155 20.14 15.12 -4.79
C ALA A 155 19.86 16.63 -4.92
N LYS A 156 20.80 17.37 -5.52
CA LYS A 156 20.63 18.81 -5.75
C LYS A 156 19.39 19.07 -6.61
N GLY A 157 18.55 20.00 -6.16
CA GLY A 157 17.28 20.35 -6.82
C GLY A 157 16.08 19.54 -6.35
N PHE A 158 16.28 18.53 -5.50
CA PHE A 158 15.20 17.74 -4.92
C PHE A 158 14.84 18.31 -3.55
N THR A 159 13.54 18.54 -3.32
CA THR A 159 13.01 18.91 -1.99
C THR A 159 11.83 18.02 -1.61
N GLN A 160 11.67 17.76 -0.31
CA GLN A 160 10.56 16.98 0.23
C GLN A 160 9.84 17.78 1.33
N ASN A 161 8.51 17.93 1.22
CA ASN A 161 7.69 18.69 2.17
C ASN A 161 6.75 17.74 2.91
N ALA A 162 6.81 17.70 4.24
CA ALA A 162 5.99 16.80 5.05
C ALA A 162 4.52 17.25 5.14
N MET A 163 3.60 16.36 4.78
CA MET A 163 2.15 16.61 4.77
C MET A 163 1.51 16.29 6.13
N HIS A 164 1.00 17.35 6.77
CA HIS A 164 0.28 17.30 8.04
C HIS A 164 -1.24 17.52 7.86
N GLY A 165 -2.01 17.47 8.95
CA GLY A 165 -3.46 17.72 8.90
C GLY A 165 -4.33 16.56 8.37
N LYS A 166 -3.74 15.45 7.93
CA LYS A 166 -4.45 14.24 7.44
C LYS A 166 -5.56 13.77 8.39
N MET A 167 -6.66 13.26 7.83
CA MET A 167 -7.79 12.70 8.60
C MET A 167 -7.39 11.42 9.34
N MET A 168 -6.75 10.47 8.65
CA MET A 168 -6.25 9.20 9.21
C MET A 168 -4.73 9.07 9.03
N TRP A 169 -4.16 8.04 9.68
CA TRP A 169 -2.71 7.73 9.69
C TRP A 169 -1.83 8.96 9.95
N ARG A 170 -2.23 9.76 10.94
CA ARG A 170 -1.65 11.07 11.27
C ARG A 170 -0.16 10.99 11.65
N ALA A 171 0.26 9.86 12.22
CA ALA A 171 1.65 9.58 12.58
C ALA A 171 2.46 8.91 11.44
N SER A 172 1.82 8.51 10.34
CA SER A 172 2.51 8.02 9.14
C SER A 172 3.08 9.21 8.38
N ASN A 173 4.34 9.09 7.94
CA ASN A 173 4.97 10.11 7.12
C ASN A 173 4.37 10.10 5.72
N THR A 174 4.05 11.27 5.20
CA THR A 174 3.57 11.46 3.83
C THR A 174 4.17 12.76 3.34
N GLY A 175 4.66 12.80 2.11
CA GLY A 175 5.36 13.94 1.54
C GLY A 175 4.84 14.38 0.18
N GLU A 176 5.02 15.67 -0.08
CA GLU A 176 5.15 16.23 -1.42
C GLU A 176 6.63 16.20 -1.81
N LEU A 177 6.90 15.91 -3.08
CA LEU A 177 8.24 15.82 -3.65
C LEU A 177 8.32 16.81 -4.81
N HIS A 178 9.34 17.67 -4.85
CA HIS A 178 9.53 18.64 -5.94
C HIS A 178 10.93 18.47 -6.55
N PHE A 179 10.99 18.47 -7.88
CA PHE A 179 12.20 18.26 -8.66
C PHE A 179 12.42 19.50 -9.52
N GLU A 180 13.49 20.24 -9.22
CA GLU A 180 13.94 21.44 -9.94
C GLU A 180 15.35 21.17 -10.50
N ASP A 181 15.42 20.85 -11.80
CA ASP A 181 16.64 20.47 -12.51
C ASP A 181 17.49 19.37 -11.82
N VAL A 182 16.81 18.36 -11.24
CA VAL A 182 17.46 17.24 -10.56
C VAL A 182 18.21 16.37 -11.57
N ARG A 183 19.54 16.32 -11.42
CA ARG A 183 20.42 15.58 -12.35
C ARG A 183 20.76 14.19 -11.85
N VAL A 184 20.48 13.18 -12.68
CA VAL A 184 20.81 11.77 -12.41
C VAL A 184 21.43 11.09 -13.64
N LYS A 185 22.33 10.12 -13.44
CA LYS A 185 22.96 9.35 -14.53
C LYS A 185 22.07 8.22 -15.02
N ASP A 186 22.41 7.60 -16.16
CA ASP A 186 21.70 6.39 -16.64
C ASP A 186 21.67 5.25 -15.61
N SER A 187 22.66 5.16 -14.73
CA SER A 187 22.70 4.20 -13.61
C SER A 187 21.60 4.40 -12.55
N ALA A 188 20.88 5.52 -12.59
CA ALA A 188 19.71 5.78 -11.76
C ALA A 188 18.42 5.21 -12.36
N ILE A 189 18.39 4.76 -13.62
CA ILE A 189 17.23 4.08 -14.20
C ILE A 189 17.00 2.76 -13.44
N LEU A 190 15.78 2.57 -12.96
CA LEU A 190 15.35 1.32 -12.33
C LEU A 190 14.78 0.38 -13.40
N GLY A 191 15.34 -0.82 -13.49
CA GLY A 191 15.02 -1.78 -14.54
C GLY A 191 15.31 -1.22 -15.95
N LYS A 192 14.29 -1.22 -16.81
CA LYS A 192 14.41 -0.83 -18.22
C LYS A 192 13.67 0.48 -18.52
N ARG A 193 14.31 1.38 -19.27
CA ARG A 193 13.68 2.56 -19.88
C ARG A 193 12.40 2.19 -20.64
N GLY A 194 11.34 2.97 -20.45
CA GLY A 194 10.02 2.77 -21.07
C GLY A 194 9.11 1.75 -20.39
N ASP A 195 9.64 0.86 -19.53
CA ASP A 195 8.84 -0.10 -18.76
C ASP A 195 8.34 0.46 -17.41
N GLY A 196 8.64 1.73 -17.08
CA GLY A 196 8.42 2.29 -15.74
C GLY A 196 6.97 2.17 -15.23
N PHE A 197 5.99 2.48 -16.08
CA PHE A 197 4.58 2.36 -15.68
C PHE A 197 4.17 0.91 -15.40
N LYS A 198 4.69 -0.06 -16.16
CA LYS A 198 4.49 -1.50 -15.92
C LYS A 198 5.13 -1.94 -14.59
N GLN A 199 6.31 -1.42 -14.25
CA GLN A 199 6.96 -1.68 -12.97
C GLN A 199 6.13 -1.15 -11.79
N MET A 200 5.63 0.09 -11.90
CA MET A 200 4.79 0.72 -10.88
C MET A 200 3.48 -0.06 -10.65
N LEU A 201 2.79 -0.47 -11.72
CA LEU A 201 1.58 -1.30 -11.62
C LEU A 201 1.85 -2.66 -10.96
N ALA A 202 2.90 -3.36 -11.39
CA ALA A 202 3.28 -4.65 -10.80
C ALA A 202 3.65 -4.55 -9.31
N THR A 203 4.19 -3.40 -8.88
CA THR A 203 4.46 -3.09 -7.46
C THR A 203 3.16 -2.87 -6.69
N LEU A 204 2.23 -2.09 -7.25
CA LEU A 204 0.93 -1.81 -6.63
C LEU A 204 0.14 -3.10 -6.38
N ASP A 205 0.09 -4.00 -7.37
CA ASP A 205 -0.67 -5.25 -7.27
C ASP A 205 -0.19 -6.14 -6.11
N LYS A 206 1.13 -6.25 -5.92
CA LYS A 206 1.74 -6.92 -4.75
C LYS A 206 1.45 -6.20 -3.43
N GLY A 207 1.32 -4.87 -3.44
CA GLY A 207 0.99 -4.07 -2.25
C GLY A 207 -0.44 -4.26 -1.75
N ARG A 208 -1.40 -4.57 -2.63
CA ARG A 208 -2.85 -4.64 -2.32
C ARG A 208 -3.17 -5.52 -1.10
N LEU A 209 -2.49 -6.67 -0.97
CA LEU A 209 -2.72 -7.63 0.13
C LEU A 209 -2.49 -6.99 1.51
N SER A 210 -1.46 -6.16 1.67
CA SER A 210 -1.16 -5.50 2.96
C SER A 210 -2.23 -4.49 3.37
N ILE A 211 -2.83 -3.79 2.41
CA ILE A 211 -3.92 -2.84 2.66
C ILE A 211 -5.23 -3.59 2.98
N ALA A 212 -5.49 -4.73 2.33
CA ALA A 212 -6.65 -5.57 2.65
C ALA A 212 -6.57 -6.13 4.08
N ALA A 213 -5.39 -6.57 4.51
CA ALA A 213 -5.13 -7.04 5.87
C ALA A 213 -5.36 -5.94 6.93
N MET A 214 -4.87 -4.72 6.69
CA MET A 214 -5.19 -3.57 7.56
C MET A 214 -6.70 -3.29 7.63
N GLY A 215 -7.41 -3.37 6.50
CA GLY A 215 -8.86 -3.21 6.44
C GLY A 215 -9.62 -4.22 7.29
N LEU A 216 -9.23 -5.50 7.24
CA LEU A 216 -9.77 -6.56 8.10
C LEU A 216 -9.59 -6.20 9.59
N VAL A 217 -8.36 -5.84 9.97
CA VAL A 217 -8.03 -5.52 11.36
C VAL A 217 -8.86 -4.37 11.91
N PHE A 218 -9.13 -3.34 11.10
CA PHE A 218 -9.99 -2.24 11.51
C PHE A 218 -11.45 -2.70 11.73
N VAL A 219 -11.99 -3.55 10.84
CA VAL A 219 -13.33 -4.12 10.99
C VAL A 219 -13.43 -5.01 12.25
N LEU A 220 -12.45 -5.89 12.48
CA LEU A 220 -12.40 -6.73 13.68
C LEU A 220 -12.28 -5.88 14.96
N GLY A 221 -11.47 -4.82 14.94
CA GLY A 221 -11.35 -3.87 16.05
C GLY A 221 -12.67 -3.13 16.35
N MET A 222 -13.43 -2.75 15.32
CA MET A 222 -14.75 -2.14 15.46
C MET A 222 -15.76 -3.12 16.07
N ILE A 223 -15.80 -4.37 15.58
CA ILE A 223 -16.67 -5.43 16.12
C ILE A 223 -16.33 -5.71 17.59
N GLY A 224 -15.05 -5.89 17.92
CA GLY A 224 -14.59 -6.10 19.29
C GLY A 224 -15.00 -4.97 20.23
N ARG A 225 -14.80 -3.71 19.84
CA ARG A 225 -15.25 -2.54 20.64
C ARG A 225 -16.77 -2.50 20.83
N HIS A 226 -17.55 -2.85 19.81
CA HIS A 226 -19.02 -2.88 19.89
C HIS A 226 -19.53 -3.95 20.85
N LEU A 227 -18.92 -5.14 20.84
CA LEU A 227 -19.26 -6.25 21.75
C LEU A 227 -18.93 -5.93 23.20
N VAL A 228 -17.73 -5.39 23.45
CA VAL A 228 -17.30 -4.91 24.78
C VAL A 228 -18.25 -3.82 25.29
N ALA A 229 -18.62 -2.86 24.45
CA ALA A 229 -19.58 -1.80 24.80
C ALA A 229 -21.00 -2.30 25.12
N ARG A 230 -21.34 -3.54 24.73
CA ARG A 230 -22.61 -4.21 25.02
C ARG A 230 -22.52 -5.27 26.13
N ASN A 231 -21.36 -5.41 26.76
CA ASN A 231 -21.11 -6.38 27.84
C ASN A 231 -21.42 -7.84 27.43
N GLN A 232 -21.24 -8.18 26.14
CA GLN A 232 -21.43 -9.53 25.60
C GLN A 232 -20.16 -10.37 25.80
N SER A 233 -20.31 -11.70 25.97
CA SER A 233 -19.22 -12.60 26.34
C SER A 233 -18.12 -12.71 25.26
N MET A 234 -16.91 -13.04 25.73
CA MET A 234 -15.70 -13.24 24.90
C MET A 234 -15.83 -14.32 23.82
N GLU A 235 -16.87 -15.15 23.83
CA GLU A 235 -17.11 -16.20 22.81
C GLU A 235 -17.25 -15.61 21.40
N VAL A 236 -17.74 -14.36 21.27
CA VAL A 236 -17.82 -13.68 19.96
C VAL A 236 -16.44 -13.19 19.48
N MET A 237 -15.43 -13.15 20.35
CA MET A 237 -14.05 -12.82 19.96
C MET A 237 -13.35 -14.00 19.26
N LEU A 238 -13.76 -15.24 19.55
CA LEU A 238 -13.29 -16.45 18.86
C LEU A 238 -13.73 -16.47 17.38
N LEU A 239 -14.93 -15.98 17.08
CA LEU A 239 -15.37 -15.72 15.70
C LEU A 239 -14.41 -14.78 14.95
N GLY A 240 -13.78 -13.81 15.65
CA GLY A 240 -12.74 -12.96 15.06
C GLY A 240 -11.49 -13.73 14.64
N GLN A 241 -11.10 -14.77 15.38
CA GLN A 241 -9.99 -15.67 15.00
C GLN A 241 -10.38 -16.58 13.83
N GLU A 242 -11.64 -17.05 13.76
CA GLU A 242 -12.14 -17.79 12.59
C GLU A 242 -12.20 -16.90 11.33
N PHE A 243 -12.49 -15.61 11.47
CA PHE A 243 -12.37 -14.63 10.38
C PHE A 243 -10.92 -14.43 9.92
N GLN A 244 -9.97 -14.29 10.85
CA GLN A 244 -8.54 -14.24 10.54
C GLN A 244 -8.11 -15.51 9.77
N THR A 245 -8.55 -16.69 10.23
CA THR A 245 -8.30 -17.99 9.56
C THR A 245 -8.92 -18.05 8.17
N SER A 246 -10.13 -17.52 7.97
CA SER A 246 -10.83 -17.51 6.69
C SER A 246 -10.15 -16.62 5.64
N ILE A 247 -9.56 -15.51 6.07
CA ILE A 247 -8.80 -14.62 5.18
C ILE A 247 -7.36 -15.09 4.99
N LEU A 248 -6.75 -15.76 5.98
CA LEU A 248 -5.51 -16.51 5.78
C LEU A 248 -5.71 -17.59 4.70
N MET A 249 -6.84 -18.31 4.73
CA MET A 249 -7.21 -19.28 3.69
C MET A 249 -7.48 -18.61 2.34
N ALA A 250 -8.10 -17.44 2.29
CA ALA A 250 -8.28 -16.69 1.04
C ALA A 250 -6.94 -16.20 0.46
N ALA A 251 -6.00 -15.74 1.31
CA ALA A 251 -4.65 -15.34 0.92
C ALA A 251 -3.80 -16.54 0.49
N LEU A 252 -3.93 -17.69 1.16
CA LEU A 252 -3.30 -18.94 0.79
C LEU A 252 -3.83 -19.44 -0.56
N VAL A 253 -5.15 -19.37 -0.79
CA VAL A 253 -5.77 -19.68 -2.09
C VAL A 253 -5.30 -18.71 -3.17
N PHE A 254 -5.19 -17.41 -2.88
CA PHE A 254 -4.68 -16.41 -3.84
C PHE A 254 -3.22 -16.68 -4.22
N SER A 255 -2.36 -16.97 -3.23
CA SER A 255 -0.95 -17.32 -3.45
C SER A 255 -0.79 -18.66 -4.19
N LEU A 256 -1.66 -19.64 -3.93
CA LEU A 256 -1.72 -20.88 -4.70
C LEU A 256 -2.21 -20.63 -6.15
N VAL A 257 -3.12 -19.68 -6.37
CA VAL A 257 -3.61 -19.28 -7.70
C VAL A 257 -2.54 -18.57 -8.53
N GLU A 258 -1.64 -17.78 -7.91
CA GLU A 258 -0.49 -17.16 -8.61
C GLU A 258 0.48 -18.20 -9.23
N THR A 259 0.38 -19.49 -8.90
CA THR A 259 1.22 -20.54 -9.50
C THR A 259 0.74 -21.06 -10.87
N LYS A 260 -0.32 -20.49 -11.49
CA LYS A 260 -0.78 -20.87 -12.84
C LYS A 260 -1.22 -19.72 -13.74
N GLU A 261 -0.93 -19.87 -15.04
CA GLU A 261 -1.10 -18.88 -16.10
C GLU A 261 -2.57 -18.53 -16.49
N HIS A 262 -2.75 -17.27 -16.91
CA HIS A 262 -3.70 -16.77 -17.95
C HIS A 262 -5.23 -16.60 -17.71
N ALA A 263 -5.65 -15.32 -17.59
CA ALA A 263 -6.44 -14.54 -18.60
C ALA A 263 -7.97 -14.18 -18.43
N GLU A 264 -8.21 -12.84 -18.30
CA GLU A 264 -9.32 -11.97 -18.84
C GLU A 264 -10.67 -11.78 -18.06
N HIS A 265 -11.42 -10.64 -18.10
CA HIS A 265 -11.32 -9.40 -18.91
C HIS A 265 -11.90 -8.04 -18.37
N GLY A 266 -12.92 -7.97 -17.48
CA GLY A 266 -13.89 -6.82 -17.38
C GLY A 266 -14.75 -6.72 -16.10
N ILE A 267 -16.02 -6.20 -16.13
CA ILE A 267 -16.72 -5.60 -14.95
C ILE A 267 -18.27 -5.75 -14.81
N HIS A 268 -18.78 -5.94 -13.57
CA HIS A 268 -20.05 -5.45 -12.94
C HIS A 268 -20.99 -6.42 -12.20
N LEU A 269 -20.86 -7.76 -12.32
CA LEU A 269 -21.74 -8.70 -11.60
C LEU A 269 -21.12 -9.27 -10.30
N GLU A 270 -19.79 -9.32 -10.23
CA GLU A 270 -19.08 -10.05 -9.18
C GLU A 270 -19.04 -9.33 -7.83
N MET A 271 -19.20 -8.02 -7.79
CA MET A 271 -19.21 -7.27 -6.52
C MET A 271 -20.42 -7.62 -5.63
N PHE A 272 -21.53 -8.03 -6.24
CA PHE A 272 -22.70 -8.55 -5.55
C PHE A 272 -22.60 -10.08 -5.36
N LEU A 273 -22.06 -10.80 -6.35
CA LEU A 273 -21.88 -12.25 -6.24
C LEU A 273 -20.80 -12.65 -5.23
N SER A 274 -19.64 -11.99 -5.14
CA SER A 274 -18.53 -12.39 -4.25
C SER A 274 -18.85 -12.24 -2.77
N LEU A 275 -19.55 -11.18 -2.38
CA LEU A 275 -20.03 -11.01 -1.00
C LEU A 275 -21.05 -12.11 -0.64
N ILE A 276 -21.90 -12.47 -1.61
CA ILE A 276 -22.87 -13.57 -1.48
C ILE A 276 -22.21 -14.95 -1.62
N PHE A 277 -21.09 -15.10 -2.35
CA PHE A 277 -20.37 -16.36 -2.54
C PHE A 277 -19.56 -16.69 -1.30
N VAL A 278 -18.79 -15.76 -0.72
CA VAL A 278 -18.04 -16.06 0.50
C VAL A 278 -18.98 -16.48 1.64
N LEU A 279 -20.20 -15.93 1.69
CA LEU A 279 -21.21 -16.25 2.70
C LEU A 279 -22.10 -17.47 2.36
N LEU A 280 -22.53 -17.64 1.10
CA LEU A 280 -23.37 -18.79 0.70
C LEU A 280 -22.55 -20.01 0.29
N TYR A 281 -21.38 -19.89 -0.32
CA TYR A 281 -20.68 -21.03 -0.93
C TYR A 281 -20.20 -22.03 0.12
N HIS A 282 -19.89 -21.62 1.35
CA HIS A 282 -19.68 -22.56 2.46
C HIS A 282 -20.91 -23.45 2.74
N SER A 283 -22.13 -22.98 2.42
CA SER A 283 -23.41 -23.70 2.58
C SER A 283 -24.05 -24.20 1.28
N PHE A 284 -23.60 -23.73 0.10
CA PHE A 284 -24.21 -23.98 -1.22
C PHE A 284 -23.25 -24.62 -2.24
N TYR A 285 -21.93 -24.62 -2.00
CA TYR A 285 -20.94 -25.21 -2.92
C TYR A 285 -21.10 -26.73 -3.05
N LEU A 286 -21.50 -27.39 -1.95
CA LEU A 286 -21.89 -28.81 -1.94
C LEU A 286 -23.10 -29.14 -2.84
N VAL A 287 -23.86 -28.14 -3.29
CA VAL A 287 -25.12 -28.33 -4.02
C VAL A 287 -25.00 -27.96 -5.51
N ILE A 288 -24.15 -26.99 -5.89
CA ILE A 288 -24.17 -26.38 -7.24
C ILE A 288 -23.00 -26.75 -8.18
N ILE A 289 -21.99 -27.53 -7.78
CA ILE A 289 -21.08 -28.20 -8.76
C ILE A 289 -21.77 -29.37 -9.49
N LYS A 290 -22.90 -29.09 -10.14
CA LYS A 290 -23.52 -29.97 -11.14
C LYS A 290 -23.91 -29.25 -12.43
N LYS A 291 -23.93 -27.90 -12.47
CA LYS A 291 -24.48 -27.17 -13.62
C LYS A 291 -23.84 -25.79 -13.89
N PHE A 292 -23.18 -25.74 -15.05
CA PHE A 292 -22.85 -24.58 -15.90
C PHE A 292 -21.57 -23.74 -15.64
N ARG A 293 -20.93 -23.41 -16.77
CA ARG A 293 -19.74 -22.58 -17.02
C ARG A 293 -20.14 -21.49 -18.02
N GLN A 294 -19.69 -20.24 -17.85
CA GLN A 294 -19.02 -19.43 -18.90
C GLN A 294 -18.87 -17.94 -18.53
N TYR A 295 -17.84 -17.35 -19.13
CA TYR A 295 -17.53 -15.92 -19.36
C TYR A 295 -16.57 -15.21 -18.39
N ARG A 296 -15.71 -14.40 -19.03
CA ARG A 296 -14.44 -13.83 -18.57
C ARG A 296 -14.62 -12.35 -18.28
N VAL A 297 -14.68 -11.91 -17.03
CA VAL A 297 -14.76 -10.48 -16.71
C VAL A 297 -14.31 -10.14 -15.27
N GLU A 298 -12.99 -10.05 -14.99
CA GLU A 298 -12.48 -9.93 -13.59
C GLU A 298 -11.63 -8.68 -13.23
N GLY A 299 -10.82 -8.12 -14.14
CA GLY A 299 -9.68 -7.25 -13.75
C GLY A 299 -10.02 -5.91 -13.06
N ALA A 300 -10.90 -5.08 -13.64
CA ALA A 300 -11.23 -3.78 -13.05
C ALA A 300 -12.34 -3.86 -11.98
N ILE A 301 -12.94 -5.04 -11.76
CA ILE A 301 -13.85 -5.29 -10.63
C ILE A 301 -13.11 -5.13 -9.31
N LEU A 302 -11.94 -5.75 -9.15
CA LEU A 302 -11.21 -5.71 -7.87
C LEU A 302 -10.93 -4.28 -7.39
N SER A 303 -10.65 -3.35 -8.31
CA SER A 303 -10.41 -1.95 -7.98
C SER A 303 -11.68 -1.22 -7.52
N ILE A 304 -12.85 -1.56 -8.07
CA ILE A 304 -14.15 -1.02 -7.63
C ILE A 304 -14.60 -1.69 -6.32
N ILE A 305 -14.33 -2.99 -6.13
CA ILE A 305 -14.58 -3.71 -4.87
C ILE A 305 -13.82 -3.08 -3.71
N MET A 306 -12.53 -2.73 -3.88
CA MET A 306 -11.79 -2.02 -2.83
C MET A 306 -12.34 -0.62 -2.54
N LEU A 307 -12.76 0.14 -3.55
CA LEU A 307 -13.43 1.43 -3.36
C LEU A 307 -14.78 1.28 -2.63
N MET A 308 -15.53 0.21 -2.89
CA MET A 308 -16.77 -0.08 -2.14
C MET A 308 -16.51 -0.60 -0.72
N GLY A 309 -15.42 -1.33 -0.49
CA GLY A 309 -14.95 -1.65 0.88
C GLY A 309 -14.59 -0.39 1.67
N PHE A 310 -13.94 0.59 1.03
CA PHE A 310 -13.67 1.89 1.63
C PHE A 310 -14.96 2.73 1.82
N GLY A 311 -15.91 2.63 0.90
CA GLY A 311 -17.25 3.20 1.06
C GLY A 311 -18.03 2.59 2.23
N GLN A 312 -18.00 1.27 2.39
CA GLN A 312 -18.57 0.58 3.54
C GLN A 312 -17.84 0.90 4.85
N PHE A 313 -16.52 1.12 4.81
CA PHE A 313 -15.76 1.63 5.96
C PHE A 313 -16.28 3.01 6.40
N VAL A 314 -16.53 3.94 5.46
CA VAL A 314 -17.13 5.25 5.74
C VAL A 314 -18.59 5.13 6.23
N VAL A 315 -19.40 4.23 5.67
CA VAL A 315 -20.80 4.02 6.08
C VAL A 315 -20.94 3.25 7.41
N LEU A 316 -20.01 2.35 7.76
CA LEU A 316 -19.92 1.74 9.09
C LEU A 316 -19.37 2.73 10.12
N LEU A 317 -18.48 3.63 9.70
CA LEU A 317 -18.06 4.75 10.52
C LEU A 317 -19.22 5.71 10.80
N SER A 318 -20.11 6.05 9.86
CA SER A 318 -21.06 7.15 10.08
C SER A 318 -21.91 7.03 11.37
N PRO A 319 -22.54 5.88 11.70
CA PRO A 319 -23.32 5.75 12.94
C PRO A 319 -22.45 5.62 14.19
N LEU A 320 -21.25 5.04 14.06
CA LEU A 320 -20.29 4.89 15.16
C LEU A 320 -19.59 6.21 15.49
N VAL A 321 -19.28 7.03 14.48
CA VAL A 321 -18.79 8.40 14.55
C VAL A 321 -19.87 9.31 15.06
N GLU A 322 -21.13 9.19 14.62
CA GLU A 322 -22.26 9.90 15.25
C GLU A 322 -22.38 9.53 16.73
N MET A 323 -22.34 8.25 17.11
CA MET A 323 -22.38 7.83 18.52
C MET A 323 -21.17 8.33 19.34
N HIS A 324 -19.95 8.32 18.78
CA HIS A 324 -18.76 8.78 19.49
C HIS A 324 -18.62 10.31 19.51
N MET A 325 -19.01 11.00 18.44
CA MET A 325 -19.11 12.46 18.40
C MET A 325 -20.19 12.92 19.36
N VAL A 326 -21.40 12.35 19.34
CA VAL A 326 -22.44 12.68 20.32
C VAL A 326 -21.95 12.42 21.76
N LYS A 327 -21.23 11.33 22.03
CA LYS A 327 -20.64 11.10 23.37
C LYS A 327 -19.50 12.05 23.75
N SER A 328 -18.66 12.48 22.81
CA SER A 328 -17.57 13.44 23.09
C SER A 328 -18.10 14.87 23.19
N TYR A 329 -18.92 15.34 22.25
CA TYR A 329 -19.63 16.62 22.34
C TYR A 329 -20.45 16.73 23.63
N LEU A 330 -21.22 15.69 24.01
CA LEU A 330 -21.96 15.70 25.28
C LEU A 330 -21.03 15.58 26.50
N GLY A 331 -19.89 14.88 26.40
CA GLY A 331 -18.87 14.84 27.45
C GLY A 331 -18.26 16.21 27.72
N ASP A 332 -17.95 16.96 26.66
CA ASP A 332 -17.41 18.31 26.74
C ASP A 332 -18.48 19.31 27.26
N ILE A 333 -19.74 19.20 26.82
CA ILE A 333 -20.86 20.01 27.31
C ILE A 333 -21.16 19.74 28.81
N VAL A 334 -21.06 18.49 29.27
CA VAL A 334 -21.22 18.14 30.70
C VAL A 334 -20.03 18.62 31.54
N THR A 335 -18.86 18.79 30.94
CA THR A 335 -17.67 19.34 31.62
C THR A 335 -17.74 20.87 31.72
N VAL A 336 -18.25 21.58 30.70
CA VAL A 336 -18.43 23.04 30.71
C VAL A 336 -19.60 23.50 31.61
N SER A 337 -20.55 22.62 31.93
CA SER A 337 -21.66 22.91 32.86
C SER A 337 -21.36 22.56 34.33
N LYS A 338 -20.10 22.28 34.67
CA LYS A 338 -19.61 22.01 36.04
C LYS A 338 -18.36 22.81 36.42
N ILE A 339 -18.17 23.98 35.80
CA ILE A 339 -17.23 25.04 36.19
C ILE A 339 -18.04 26.28 36.53
#